data_AF-A0A069E5N0-F1
#
_entry.id   AF-A0A069E5N0-F1
#
_cell.length_a   1.000
_cell.length_b   1.000
_cell.length_c   1.000
_cell.angle_alpha   90.00
_cell.angle_beta   90.00
_cell.angle_gamma   90.00
#
_symmetry.space_group_name_H-M   'P 1'
#
loop_
_entity.id
_entity.type
_entity.pdbx_description
1 polymer ?
#
loop_
_entity_poly.entity_id
_entity_poly.type
_entity_poly.pdbx_seq_one_letter_code
_entity_poly.pdbx_strand_id
1 'polypeptide(L)'
;MTDLFGYTFPDNLACAVCEHVFAGDRISVVCHDQDGGLQFLCGASGHQPENAKIVGLGQLAEWHDLKVLPALLHPGFTAELSDAGEWEILDTREES
;
A
#
# COMPACT_ATOMS: atom_id res chain seq x y z
N MET A 1 4.80 -16.76 -0.76
CA MET A 1 3.54 -16.08 -1.12
C MET A 1 3.15 -15.27 0.11
N THR A 2 2.57 -14.10 -0.09
CA THR A 2 2.22 -13.17 0.98
C THR A 2 0.71 -12.96 0.99
N ASP A 3 0.07 -13.26 2.12
CA ASP A 3 -1.37 -13.05 2.31
C ASP A 3 -1.64 -11.61 2.77
N LEU A 4 -2.43 -10.88 2.00
CA LEU A 4 -2.75 -9.48 2.25
C LEU A 4 -4.16 -9.16 1.74
N PHE A 5 -4.91 -8.34 2.46
CA PHE A 5 -6.25 -7.89 2.04
C PHE A 5 -7.27 -9.01 1.75
N GLY A 6 -7.10 -10.21 2.31
CA GLY A 6 -7.93 -11.37 2.01
C GLY A 6 -7.56 -12.09 0.71
N TYR A 7 -6.42 -11.75 0.10
CA TYR A 7 -5.88 -12.37 -1.12
C TYR A 7 -4.46 -12.90 -0.87
N THR A 8 -4.01 -13.81 -1.73
CA THR A 8 -2.65 -14.34 -1.70
C THR A 8 -1.89 -13.81 -2.92
N PHE A 9 -0.80 -13.08 -2.67
CA PHE A 9 0.04 -12.49 -3.70
C PHE A 9 1.39 -13.22 -3.81
N PRO A 10 2.02 -13.22 -5.00
CA PRO A 10 3.38 -13.73 -5.15
C PRO A 10 4.37 -12.76 -4.47
N ASP A 11 5.41 -13.30 -3.82
CA ASP A 11 6.39 -12.46 -3.08
C ASP A 11 7.19 -11.52 -4.00
N ASN A 12 7.32 -11.90 -5.27
CA ASN A 12 7.97 -11.09 -6.29
C ASN A 12 7.00 -10.16 -7.03
N LEU A 13 5.76 -9.98 -6.54
CA LEU A 13 4.87 -8.95 -7.05
C LEU A 13 5.56 -7.59 -6.90
N ALA A 14 5.63 -6.84 -8.00
CA ALA A 14 6.14 -5.48 -7.98
C ALA A 14 5.13 -4.56 -7.30
N CYS A 15 5.56 -3.89 -6.25
CA CYS A 15 4.78 -2.90 -5.52
C CYS A 15 5.44 -1.53 -5.65
N ALA A 16 4.64 -0.49 -5.84
CA ALA A 16 5.13 0.88 -5.79
C ALA A 16 5.14 1.37 -4.34
N VAL A 17 6.23 1.99 -3.93
CA VAL A 17 6.34 2.58 -2.59
C VAL A 17 6.89 3.99 -2.68
N CYS A 18 6.44 4.88 -1.81
CA CYS A 18 7.06 6.20 -1.73
C CYS A 18 8.46 6.11 -1.11
N GLU A 19 9.29 7.13 -1.34
CA GLU A 19 10.66 7.17 -0.82
C GLU A 19 10.74 7.08 0.71
N HIS A 20 9.76 7.63 1.43
CA HIS A 20 9.71 7.59 2.90
C HIS A 20 9.44 6.17 3.41
N VAL A 21 8.43 5.47 2.85
CA VAL A 21 8.17 4.06 3.19
C VAL A 21 9.38 3.19 2.86
N PHE A 22 10.05 3.48 1.74
CA PHE A 22 11.31 2.82 1.39
C PHE A 22 12.44 3.11 2.40
N ALA A 23 12.49 4.31 2.96
CA ALA A 23 13.44 4.71 4.01
C ALA A 23 13.09 4.17 5.40
N GLY A 24 11.90 3.57 5.58
CA GLY A 24 11.45 2.94 6.82
C GLY A 24 10.32 3.70 7.54
N ASP A 25 9.76 4.75 6.96
CA ASP A 25 8.56 5.40 7.52
C ASP A 25 7.35 4.46 7.46
N ARG A 26 6.44 4.66 8.42
CA ARG A 26 5.18 3.93 8.52
C ARG A 26 4.36 4.05 7.23
N ILE A 27 3.75 2.93 6.83
CA ILE A 27 2.69 2.91 5.83
C ILE A 27 1.41 3.47 6.46
N SER A 28 0.82 4.49 5.84
CA SER A 28 -0.46 5.06 6.25
C SER A 28 -1.46 5.12 5.10
N VAL A 29 -1.04 4.86 3.86
CA VAL A 29 -1.94 4.75 2.72
C VAL A 29 -1.56 3.51 1.93
N VAL A 30 -2.55 2.70 1.59
CA VAL A 30 -2.36 1.55 0.69
C VAL A 30 -3.43 1.53 -0.39
N CYS A 31 -2.99 1.47 -1.63
CA CYS A 31 -3.87 1.42 -2.79
C CYS A 31 -3.84 0.01 -3.38
N HIS A 32 -5.00 -0.60 -3.53
CA HIS A 32 -5.17 -1.81 -4.33
C HIS A 32 -5.78 -1.40 -5.66
N ASP A 33 -4.96 -1.32 -6.69
CA ASP A 33 -5.40 -0.94 -8.03
C ASP A 33 -6.32 -2.01 -8.65
N GLN A 34 -7.16 -1.63 -9.60
CA GLN A 34 -8.07 -2.54 -10.30
C GLN A 34 -7.32 -3.64 -11.05
N ASP A 35 -6.13 -3.34 -11.58
CA ASP A 35 -5.29 -4.30 -12.30
C ASP A 35 -4.51 -5.25 -11.36
N GLY A 36 -4.73 -5.15 -10.05
CA GLY A 36 -4.05 -5.97 -9.04
C GLY A 36 -2.70 -5.41 -8.57
N GLY A 37 -2.36 -4.20 -9.01
CA GLY A 37 -1.19 -3.47 -8.52
C GLY A 37 -1.37 -3.05 -7.07
N LEU A 38 -0.27 -3.03 -6.30
CA LEU A 38 -0.25 -2.55 -4.92
C LEU A 38 0.67 -1.34 -4.80
N GLN A 39 0.19 -0.31 -4.09
CA GLN A 39 0.97 0.87 -3.76
C GLN A 39 0.95 1.13 -2.25
N PHE A 40 2.09 1.43 -1.65
CA PHE A 40 2.22 1.72 -0.21
C PHE A 40 2.88 3.08 0.01
N LEU A 41 2.19 3.99 0.71
CA LEU A 41 2.60 5.39 0.85
C LEU A 41 2.53 5.82 2.33
N CYS A 42 3.22 6.91 2.65
CA CYS A 42 3.25 7.49 4.00
C CYS A 42 2.19 8.57 4.24
N GLY A 43 1.28 8.81 3.28
CA GLY A 43 0.16 9.75 3.42
C GLY A 43 0.54 11.23 3.50
N ALA A 44 1.83 11.55 3.40
CA ALA A 44 2.30 12.94 3.37
C ALA A 44 1.98 13.60 2.02
N SER A 45 1.75 14.91 2.03
CA SER A 45 1.67 15.69 0.80
C SER A 45 3.06 15.98 0.22
N GLY A 46 3.12 16.31 -1.07
CA GLY A 46 4.37 16.72 -1.73
C GLY A 46 5.22 15.56 -2.26
N HIS A 47 4.65 14.36 -2.37
CA HIS A 47 5.30 13.27 -3.10
C HIS A 47 5.52 13.65 -4.56
N GLN A 48 6.75 13.45 -5.04
CA GLN A 48 7.04 13.47 -6.46
C GLN A 48 6.99 12.04 -6.99
N PRO A 49 6.15 11.75 -8.01
CA PRO A 49 5.98 10.39 -8.51
C PRO A 49 7.29 9.79 -9.05
N GLU A 50 8.22 10.64 -9.52
CA GLU A 50 9.56 10.23 -9.96
C GLU A 50 10.43 9.62 -8.85
N ASN A 51 10.14 9.90 -7.58
CA ASN A 51 10.88 9.35 -6.45
C ASN A 51 10.34 8.00 -5.96
N ALA A 52 9.21 7.54 -6.50
CA ALA A 52 8.64 6.25 -6.18
C ALA A 52 9.66 5.13 -6.46
N LYS A 53 9.71 4.16 -5.56
CA LYS A 53 10.53 2.95 -5.70
C LYS A 53 9.63 1.79 -6.04
N ILE A 54 10.18 0.83 -6.79
CA ILE A 54 9.53 -0.45 -7.06
C ILE A 54 10.28 -1.50 -6.26
N VAL A 55 9.54 -2.23 -5.42
CA VAL A 55 10.08 -3.30 -4.58
C VAL A 55 9.23 -4.56 -4.71
N GLY A 56 9.80 -5.72 -4.40
CA GLY A 56 9.02 -6.95 -4.28
C GLY A 56 8.17 -6.93 -3.01
N LEU A 57 6.94 -7.45 -3.06
CA LEU A 57 6.07 -7.56 -1.89
C LEU A 57 6.72 -8.31 -0.72
N GLY A 58 7.43 -9.40 -1.00
CA GLY A 58 8.15 -10.17 0.02
C GLY A 58 9.24 -9.35 0.69
N GLN A 59 9.98 -8.56 -0.08
CA GLN A 59 11.00 -7.64 0.45
C GLN A 59 10.36 -6.54 1.30
N LEU A 60 9.20 -6.02 0.89
CA LEU A 60 8.45 -5.06 1.70
C LEU A 60 7.99 -5.66 3.03
N ALA A 61 7.57 -6.92 3.03
CA ALA A 61 7.16 -7.66 4.22
C ALA A 61 8.32 -7.94 5.21
N GLU A 62 9.57 -7.91 4.74
CA GLU A 62 10.75 -7.97 5.62
C GLU A 62 11.04 -6.63 6.30
N TRP A 63 10.62 -5.51 5.71
CA TRP A 63 10.88 -4.16 6.21
C TRP A 63 9.74 -3.62 7.07
N HIS A 64 8.52 -4.01 6.76
CA HIS A 64 7.30 -3.49 7.38
C HIS A 64 6.43 -4.62 7.89
N ASP A 65 5.79 -4.40 9.05
CA ASP A 65 4.77 -5.31 9.54
C ASP A 65 3.49 -5.10 8.73
N LEU A 66 3.28 -5.91 7.70
CA LEU A 66 2.09 -5.82 6.84
C LEU A 66 0.80 -6.30 7.53
N LYS A 67 0.86 -6.86 8.74
CA LYS A 67 -0.35 -7.31 9.47
C LYS A 67 -1.12 -6.15 10.09
N VAL A 68 -0.49 -4.97 10.18
CA VAL A 68 -1.14 -3.74 10.66
C VAL A 68 -2.04 -3.09 9.59
N LEU A 69 -1.93 -3.55 8.34
CA LEU A 69 -2.74 -3.09 7.22
C LEU A 69 -4.19 -3.61 7.34
N PRO A 70 -5.17 -3.02 6.63
CA PRO A 70 -6.54 -3.46 6.72
C PRO A 70 -6.68 -4.92 6.31
N ALA A 71 -7.55 -5.67 7.01
CA ALA A 71 -7.73 -7.10 6.76
C ALA A 71 -8.33 -7.39 5.37
N LEU A 72 -9.10 -6.46 4.83
CA LEU A 72 -9.76 -6.55 3.53
C LEU A 72 -9.64 -5.21 2.80
N LEU A 73 -9.16 -5.25 1.56
CA LEU A 73 -9.15 -4.14 0.63
C LEU A 73 -9.37 -4.70 -0.77
N HIS A 74 -10.48 -4.31 -1.40
CA HIS A 74 -10.81 -4.80 -2.72
C HIS A 74 -10.00 -4.06 -3.82
N PRO A 75 -9.80 -4.68 -4.98
CA PRO A 75 -9.27 -3.98 -6.15
C PRO A 75 -10.14 -2.76 -6.51
N GLY A 76 -9.50 -1.63 -6.81
CA GLY A 76 -10.14 -0.34 -7.04
C GLY A 76 -10.46 0.45 -5.78
N PHE A 77 -9.85 0.11 -4.64
CA PHE A 77 -10.01 0.86 -3.40
C PHE A 77 -8.66 1.24 -2.81
N THR A 78 -8.67 2.32 -2.04
CA THR A 78 -7.54 2.77 -1.23
C THR A 78 -7.94 2.76 0.23
N ALA A 79 -7.02 2.41 1.11
CA ALA A 79 -7.20 2.58 2.54
C ALA A 79 -6.21 3.62 3.06
N GLU A 80 -6.71 4.57 3.83
CA GLU A 80 -5.92 5.60 4.50
C GLU A 80 -6.05 5.46 6.02
N LEU A 81 -4.95 5.62 6.74
CA LEU A 81 -4.88 5.46 8.18
C LEU A 81 -5.04 6.82 8.83
N SER A 82 -6.17 7.00 9.52
CA SER A 82 -6.53 8.24 10.20
C SER A 82 -5.64 8.56 11.40
N ASP A 83 -5.72 9.80 11.90
CA ASP A 83 -5.09 10.21 13.17
C ASP A 83 -5.61 9.40 14.38
N ALA A 84 -6.81 8.83 14.29
CA ALA A 84 -7.36 7.94 15.31
C ALA A 84 -6.72 6.53 15.28
N GLY A 85 -5.91 6.22 14.26
CA GLY A 85 -5.30 4.90 14.07
C GLY A 85 -6.24 3.88 13.44
N GLU A 86 -7.29 4.34 12.76
CA GLU A 86 -8.28 3.51 12.07
C GLU A 86 -8.12 3.61 10.56
N TRP A 87 -8.25 2.49 9.85
CA TRP A 87 -8.19 2.47 8.38
C TRP A 87 -9.54 2.84 7.78
N GLU A 88 -9.56 3.88 6.97
CA GLU A 88 -10.70 4.36 6.22
C GLU A 88 -10.58 3.91 4.76
N ILE A 89 -11.59 3.20 4.25
CA ILE A 89 -11.60 2.67 2.88
C ILE A 89 -12.31 3.67 1.96
N LEU A 90 -11.62 4.07 0.91
CA LEU A 90 -12.05 5.03 -0.10
C LEU A 90 -12.14 4.33 -1.47
N ASP A 91 -13.18 4.67 -2.22
CA ASP A 91 -13.35 4.18 -3.58
C ASP A 91 -12.48 5.01 -4.53
N THR A 92 -11.55 4.37 -5.24
CA THR A 92 -10.67 5.06 -6.21
C THR A 92 -11.16 4.95 -7.65
N ARG A 93 -12.38 4.45 -7.86
CA ARG A 93 -13.00 4.27 -9.18
C ARG A 93 -13.85 5.47 -9.58
N GLU A 94 -14.16 6.36 -8.63
CA GLU A 94 -14.97 7.55 -8.87
C GLU A 94 -14.18 8.75 -9.45
N GLU A 95 -12.85 8.63 -9.61
CA GLU A 95 -11.99 9.67 -10.20
C GLU A 95 -11.71 9.42 -11.70
N SER A 96 -12.71 8.97 -12.48
CA SER A 96 -12.60 8.68 -13.92
C SER A 96 -13.42 9.59 -14.82
#